data_AF-A0AAV7UUX0-F1
#
_entry.id   AF-A0AAV7UUX0-F1
#
_cell.length_a   1.000
_cell.length_b   1.000
_cell.length_c   1.000
_cell.angle_alpha   90.00
_cell.angle_beta   90.00
_cell.angle_gamma   90.00
#
_symmetry.space_group_name_H-M   'P 1'
#
loop_
_entity.id
_entity.type
_entity.pdbx_description
1 polymer ?
#
loop_
_entity_poly.entity_id
_entity_poly.type
_entity_poly.pdbx_seq_one_letter_code
_entity_poly.pdbx_strand_id
1 'polypeptide(L)'
;MPGGEPGTNTESGQGAETVQDSRDKAPPKLRMAALLTDQIRPPHVIRYGTHWCPKSGCRPTVKFRAELAFAKSVTNEKNQTTRGESTGGNFDIYITFKELEGFKKKELNKWWECESLNKYLEVDRVPRGLRIFIMPTYDDPNPDLLKEWAAHNAASSAGMMKILINHAQIERETIIEKIYNITKQIEAFPDKKLVESLNNAMEERLAKIEEEIILKKSRKFHRDTFDYETGQIYTFARKFDYWRQQKGKESVSKIYRTERKTYNVGMRSTKLQVDKRILQHLRAIVNKDESYPVARHVHEFHGGRIEDIKYSVTDGIRKDIRGGDREKNLRKLESDIYWH
;
A
#
# COMPACT_ATOMS: atom_id res chain seq x y z
N MET A 1 70.01 -21.95 -19.41
CA MET A 1 70.32 -22.21 -17.98
C MET A 1 68.99 -22.41 -17.26
N PRO A 2 68.69 -23.65 -16.84
CA PRO A 2 67.52 -24.02 -16.06
C PRO A 2 67.81 -23.94 -14.55
N GLY A 3 66.75 -23.90 -13.74
CA GLY A 3 66.81 -24.08 -12.28
C GLY A 3 65.84 -23.14 -11.58
N GLY A 4 64.94 -23.57 -10.70
CA GLY A 4 64.63 -24.89 -10.18
C GLY A 4 63.42 -24.73 -9.24
N GLU A 5 62.51 -25.69 -9.27
CA GLU A 5 61.60 -26.00 -8.14
C GLU A 5 62.43 -26.67 -7.01
N PRO A 6 61.92 -27.02 -5.79
CA PRO A 6 60.53 -27.05 -5.32
C PRO A 6 60.33 -26.56 -3.85
N GLY A 7 59.08 -26.54 -3.38
CA GLY A 7 58.77 -26.30 -1.97
C GLY A 7 57.30 -26.44 -1.62
N THR A 8 56.82 -27.68 -1.58
CA THR A 8 55.53 -28.08 -1.00
C THR A 8 55.46 -27.74 0.48
N ASN A 9 54.36 -27.14 0.94
CA ASN A 9 53.88 -27.37 2.30
C ASN A 9 52.35 -27.44 2.33
N THR A 10 51.91 -28.64 2.68
CA THR A 10 50.55 -29.07 2.96
C THR A 10 50.25 -28.75 4.41
N GLU A 11 49.30 -27.87 4.70
CA GLU A 11 48.65 -27.83 6.00
C GLU A 11 47.13 -27.87 5.84
N SER A 12 46.61 -29.05 6.17
CA SER A 12 45.22 -29.37 6.40
C SER A 12 44.77 -28.78 7.74
N GLY A 13 43.90 -27.77 7.68
CA GLY A 13 43.14 -27.27 8.83
C GLY A 13 41.65 -27.40 8.56
N GLN A 14 41.05 -28.52 8.97
CA GLN A 14 39.60 -28.70 9.00
C GLN A 14 39.03 -27.91 10.19
N GLY A 15 38.50 -26.72 9.92
CA GLY A 15 37.64 -25.97 10.83
C GLY A 15 36.23 -25.93 10.25
N ALA A 16 35.37 -26.86 10.67
CA ALA A 16 33.94 -26.80 10.39
C ALA A 16 33.30 -25.72 11.26
N GLU A 17 33.40 -24.46 10.86
CA GLU A 17 32.56 -23.40 11.40
C GLU A 17 31.13 -23.58 10.87
N THR A 18 30.22 -23.77 11.81
CA THR A 18 28.79 -23.82 11.56
C THR A 18 28.37 -22.40 11.14
N VAL A 19 28.30 -22.14 9.83
CA VAL A 19 27.78 -20.89 9.27
C VAL A 19 26.30 -20.80 9.59
N GLN A 20 25.97 -20.26 10.76
CA GLN A 20 24.63 -19.79 11.07
C GLN A 20 24.32 -18.62 10.14
N ASP A 21 23.26 -18.80 9.35
CA ASP A 21 22.77 -17.89 8.33
C ASP A 21 22.50 -16.50 8.93
N SER A 22 23.45 -15.59 8.77
CA SER A 22 23.45 -14.22 9.30
C SER A 22 22.63 -13.24 8.43
N ARG A 23 21.87 -13.75 7.45
CA ARG A 23 21.02 -12.95 6.55
C ARG A 23 19.88 -12.23 7.27
N ASP A 24 19.55 -12.62 8.50
CA ASP A 24 18.49 -11.99 9.29
C ASP A 24 18.93 -10.84 10.21
N LYS A 25 20.23 -10.51 10.24
CA LYS A 25 20.75 -9.38 11.03
C LYS A 25 21.42 -8.27 10.19
N ALA A 26 21.29 -8.32 8.87
CA ALA A 26 21.76 -7.21 8.04
C ALA A 26 20.86 -5.98 8.29
N PRO A 27 21.42 -4.77 8.48
CA PRO A 27 20.63 -3.55 8.62
C PRO A 27 19.66 -3.43 7.44
N PRO A 28 18.42 -2.96 7.65
CA PRO A 28 17.34 -2.98 6.65
C PRO A 28 17.74 -2.44 5.26
N LYS A 29 18.67 -1.49 5.23
CA LYS A 29 19.24 -0.86 4.01
C LYS A 29 19.93 -1.84 3.06
N LEU A 30 20.41 -3.01 3.51
CA LEU A 30 21.10 -4.00 2.67
C LEU A 30 20.16 -5.08 2.09
N ARG A 31 18.93 -5.23 2.60
CA ARG A 31 18.01 -6.31 2.16
C ARG A 31 17.49 -6.12 0.73
N MET A 32 17.43 -4.89 0.23
CA MET A 32 16.88 -4.61 -1.11
C MET A 32 17.90 -4.67 -2.25
N ALA A 33 19.21 -4.56 -1.96
CA ALA A 33 20.21 -4.94 -2.95
C ALA A 33 19.98 -6.40 -3.37
N ALA A 34 19.83 -7.32 -2.39
CA ALA A 34 19.57 -8.73 -2.66
C ALA A 34 18.22 -8.99 -3.36
N LEU A 35 17.13 -8.35 -2.91
CA LEU A 35 15.79 -8.57 -3.49
C LEU A 35 15.60 -7.98 -4.90
N LEU A 36 16.44 -7.03 -5.32
CA LEU A 36 16.38 -6.43 -6.65
C LEU A 36 17.46 -6.96 -7.62
N THR A 37 18.55 -7.56 -7.12
CA THR A 37 19.58 -8.20 -7.96
C THR A 37 19.28 -9.66 -8.27
N ASP A 38 18.57 -10.37 -7.40
CA ASP A 38 18.19 -11.74 -7.68
C ASP A 38 17.06 -11.76 -8.72
N GLN A 39 17.36 -12.36 -9.88
CA GLN A 39 16.35 -12.85 -10.80
C GLN A 39 15.48 -13.86 -10.05
N ILE A 40 14.39 -13.39 -9.46
CA ILE A 40 13.31 -14.25 -9.00
C ILE A 40 12.80 -14.94 -10.25
N ARG A 41 13.29 -16.16 -10.52
CA ARG A 41 12.56 -17.12 -11.35
C ARG A 41 11.16 -17.17 -10.76
N PRO A 42 10.09 -17.03 -11.56
CA PRO A 42 8.74 -17.13 -11.04
C PRO A 42 8.63 -18.45 -10.28
N PRO A 43 8.09 -18.46 -9.05
CA PRO A 43 7.97 -19.69 -8.29
C PRO A 43 7.20 -20.70 -9.14
N HIS A 44 7.81 -21.87 -9.33
CA HIS A 44 7.15 -23.02 -9.92
C HIS A 44 5.77 -23.17 -9.29
N VAL A 45 4.77 -23.33 -10.14
CA VAL A 45 3.38 -23.58 -9.77
C VAL A 45 3.34 -24.81 -8.85
N ILE A 46 3.25 -24.58 -7.54
CA ILE A 46 2.89 -25.63 -6.59
C ILE A 46 1.42 -25.96 -6.84
N ARG A 47 1.17 -27.05 -7.56
CA ARG A 47 -0.15 -27.66 -7.64
C ARG A 47 -0.46 -28.26 -6.26
N TYR A 48 -1.31 -27.60 -5.49
CA TYR A 48 -1.96 -28.24 -4.35
C TYR A 48 -2.95 -29.27 -4.90
N GLY A 49 -2.57 -30.55 -4.80
CA GLY A 49 -3.51 -31.66 -4.94
C GLY A 49 -4.40 -31.68 -3.71
N THR A 50 -5.67 -31.31 -3.86
CA THR A 50 -6.69 -31.54 -2.84
C THR A 50 -7.10 -33.01 -2.89
N HIS A 51 -6.67 -33.79 -1.88
CA HIS A 51 -7.29 -35.09 -1.62
C HIS A 51 -8.72 -34.86 -1.15
N TRP A 52 -9.66 -35.29 -1.99
CA TRP A 52 -11.10 -35.31 -1.74
C TRP A 52 -11.41 -36.50 -0.83
N CYS A 53 -11.99 -36.27 0.35
CA CYS A 53 -12.52 -37.32 1.22
C CYS A 53 -14.03 -37.47 0.92
N PRO A 54 -14.50 -38.60 0.35
CA PRO A 54 -15.89 -38.80 0.01
C PRO A 54 -16.60 -39.51 1.16
N LYS A 55 -16.85 -38.82 2.27
CA LYS A 55 -17.87 -39.25 3.24
C LYS A 55 -18.68 -38.04 3.70
N SER A 56 -19.94 -38.05 3.29
CA SER A 56 -21.00 -37.13 3.72
C SER A 56 -21.14 -37.15 5.24
N GLY A 57 -20.90 -36.02 5.91
CA GLY A 57 -21.35 -35.82 7.29
C GLY A 57 -20.40 -35.10 8.25
N CYS A 58 -19.12 -34.92 7.94
CA CYS A 58 -18.18 -34.29 8.88
C CYS A 58 -17.94 -32.81 8.56
N ARG A 59 -18.57 -31.89 9.31
CA ARG A 59 -18.13 -30.48 9.37
C ARG A 59 -17.03 -30.36 10.44
N PRO A 60 -15.83 -29.87 10.10
CA PRO A 60 -14.86 -29.47 11.11
C PRO A 60 -15.34 -28.17 11.78
N THR A 61 -15.67 -28.22 13.08
CA THR A 61 -15.89 -27.03 13.90
C THR A 61 -14.54 -26.43 14.26
N VAL A 62 -14.17 -25.34 13.59
CA VAL A 62 -13.04 -24.49 13.99
C VAL A 62 -13.58 -23.41 14.94
N LYS A 63 -13.39 -23.60 16.25
CA LYS A 63 -13.67 -22.57 17.25
C LYS A 63 -12.54 -21.55 17.23
N PHE A 64 -12.73 -20.41 16.58
CA PHE A 64 -11.88 -19.23 16.79
C PHE A 64 -12.40 -18.45 18.00
N ARG A 65 -11.71 -18.61 19.14
CA ARG A 65 -11.86 -17.76 20.32
C ARG A 65 -10.77 -16.69 20.24
N ALA A 66 -11.13 -15.51 19.75
CA ALA A 66 -10.25 -14.34 19.78
C ALA A 66 -10.56 -13.53 21.06
N GLU A 67 -9.78 -13.76 22.11
CA GLU A 67 -9.76 -12.89 23.29
C GLU A 67 -8.95 -11.64 22.95
N LEU A 68 -9.67 -10.57 22.59
CA LEU A 68 -9.13 -9.22 22.49
C LEU A 68 -9.32 -8.55 23.86
N ALA A 69 -8.42 -8.84 24.77
CA ALA A 69 -8.39 -8.25 26.11
C ALA A 69 -6.96 -7.86 26.49
N PHE A 70 -6.40 -6.80 25.88
CA PHE A 70 -5.21 -6.13 26.43
C PHE A 70 -5.02 -4.71 25.88
N ALA A 71 -5.88 -3.76 26.25
CA ALA A 71 -5.63 -2.32 26.03
C ALA A 71 -6.49 -1.38 26.91
N LYS A 72 -6.80 -1.75 28.16
CA LYS A 72 -7.55 -0.87 29.08
C LYS A 72 -7.03 -0.84 30.53
N SER A 73 -5.86 -1.40 30.84
CA SER A 73 -5.36 -1.45 32.23
C SER A 73 -4.30 -0.40 32.61
N VAL A 74 -3.92 0.54 31.73
CA VAL A 74 -2.82 1.49 32.03
C VAL A 74 -3.30 2.95 32.18
N THR A 75 -4.51 3.18 32.68
CA THR A 75 -4.96 4.56 33.02
C THR A 75 -5.64 4.69 34.38
N ASN A 76 -5.48 3.73 35.28
CA ASN A 76 -6.11 3.84 36.61
C ASN A 76 -5.17 3.47 37.77
N GLU A 77 -4.00 4.10 37.80
CA GLU A 77 -3.29 4.31 39.07
C GLU A 77 -3.22 5.81 39.35
N LYS A 78 -4.14 6.24 40.22
CA LYS A 78 -4.10 7.55 40.86
C LYS A 78 -2.90 7.58 41.81
N ASN A 79 -1.72 7.91 41.29
CA ASN A 79 -0.63 8.38 42.13
C ASN A 79 -0.90 9.83 42.50
N GLN A 80 -1.48 10.01 43.69
CA GLN A 80 -1.40 11.25 44.45
C GLN A 80 0.06 11.42 44.87
N THR A 81 0.83 12.13 44.06
CA THR A 81 2.18 12.57 44.40
C THR A 81 2.17 14.10 44.47
N THR A 82 2.30 14.58 45.71
CA THR A 82 2.79 15.90 46.14
C THR A 82 3.03 16.94 45.04
N ARG A 83 2.21 18.00 45.07
CA ARG A 83 2.44 19.28 44.39
C ARG A 83 3.78 19.87 44.85
N GLY A 84 4.83 19.59 44.11
CA GLY A 84 6.00 20.45 44.00
C GLY A 84 5.84 21.30 42.76
N GLU A 85 5.79 22.61 42.94
CA GLU A 85 5.81 23.60 41.86
C GLU A 85 7.18 23.52 41.15
N SER A 86 7.28 22.68 40.11
CA SER A 86 8.36 22.80 39.14
C SER A 86 7.83 23.50 37.90
N THR A 87 8.27 24.74 37.72
CA THR A 87 8.12 25.58 36.52
C THR A 87 8.95 25.06 35.34
N GLY A 88 8.95 23.75 35.11
CA GLY A 88 9.52 23.09 33.95
C GLY A 88 8.39 22.51 33.10
N GLY A 89 8.23 23.00 31.87
CA GLY A 89 7.19 22.55 30.95
C GLY A 89 7.11 21.03 30.92
N ASN A 90 5.99 20.48 31.38
CA ASN A 90 5.77 19.04 31.50
C ASN A 90 5.76 18.44 30.09
N PHE A 91 6.94 18.00 29.64
CA PHE A 91 7.17 17.48 28.31
C PHE A 91 6.54 16.10 28.22
N ASP A 92 5.42 16.03 27.50
CA ASP A 92 4.73 14.76 27.26
C ASP A 92 5.57 13.91 26.30
N ILE A 93 6.32 12.97 26.86
CA ILE A 93 7.18 12.03 26.14
C ILE A 93 6.44 11.29 25.02
N TYR A 94 5.14 11.02 25.18
CA TYR A 94 4.34 10.33 24.16
C TYR A 94 4.10 11.19 22.93
N ILE A 95 3.89 12.51 23.11
CA ILE A 95 3.75 13.45 22.00
C ILE A 95 5.05 13.51 21.20
N THR A 96 6.17 13.63 21.91
CA THR A 96 7.51 13.69 21.31
C THR A 96 7.85 12.42 20.52
N PHE A 97 7.54 11.23 21.05
CA PHE A 97 7.72 9.98 20.33
C PHE A 97 6.85 9.88 19.08
N LYS A 98 5.60 10.37 19.15
CA LYS A 98 4.70 10.40 17.99
C LYS A 98 5.23 11.34 16.90
N GLU A 99 5.81 12.47 17.29
CA GLU A 99 6.51 13.37 16.36
C GLU A 99 7.74 12.71 15.74
N LEU A 100 8.58 12.05 16.55
CA LEU A 100 9.72 11.28 16.07
C LEU A 100 9.31 10.23 15.03
N GLU A 101 8.28 9.43 15.34
CA GLU A 101 7.74 8.42 14.43
C GLU A 101 7.26 9.05 13.12
N GLY A 102 6.59 10.20 13.20
CA GLY A 102 6.15 10.97 12.04
C GLY A 102 7.30 11.42 11.15
N PHE A 103 8.42 11.89 11.72
CA PHE A 103 9.59 12.28 10.96
C PHE A 103 10.37 11.08 10.41
N LYS A 104 10.57 10.01 11.19
CA LYS A 104 11.19 8.75 10.70
C LYS A 104 10.40 8.16 9.52
N LYS A 105 9.06 8.17 9.60
CA LYS A 105 8.21 7.75 8.47
C LYS A 105 8.42 8.62 7.23
N LYS A 106 8.56 9.95 7.39
CA LYS A 106 8.83 10.86 6.25
C LYS A 106 10.21 10.60 5.64
N GLU A 107 11.23 10.42 6.49
CA GLU A 107 12.59 10.07 6.06
C GLU A 107 12.60 8.78 5.25
N LEU A 108 11.95 7.73 5.75
CA LEU A 108 11.84 6.44 5.09
C LEU A 108 11.19 6.56 3.70
N ASN A 109 10.10 7.33 3.58
CA ASN A 109 9.45 7.57 2.29
C ASN A 109 10.37 8.30 1.31
N LYS A 110 11.11 9.31 1.78
CA LYS A 110 12.06 10.07 0.94
C LYS A 110 13.24 9.22 0.50
N TRP A 111 13.77 8.39 1.41
CA TRP A 111 14.83 7.45 1.08
C TRP A 111 14.39 6.46 0.00
N TRP A 112 13.22 5.83 0.14
CA TRP A 112 12.66 4.92 -0.88
C TRP A 112 12.24 5.63 -2.17
N GLU A 113 11.96 6.93 -2.14
CA GLU A 113 11.76 7.73 -3.35
C GLU A 113 13.06 7.79 -4.15
N CYS A 114 14.15 8.24 -3.54
CA CYS A 114 15.48 8.30 -4.15
C CYS A 114 15.94 6.93 -4.64
N GLU A 115 15.92 5.92 -3.77
CA GLU A 115 16.43 4.58 -4.07
C GLU A 115 15.70 3.95 -5.24
N SER A 116 14.36 4.06 -5.26
CA SER A 116 13.58 3.52 -6.36
C SER A 116 13.90 4.20 -7.70
N LEU A 117 14.10 5.52 -7.72
CA LEU A 117 14.42 6.28 -8.93
C LEU A 117 15.85 6.02 -9.42
N ASN A 118 16.82 5.90 -8.50
CA ASN A 118 18.17 5.47 -8.82
C ASN A 118 18.16 4.11 -9.51
N LYS A 119 17.38 3.15 -9.00
CA LYS A 119 17.24 1.85 -9.63
C LYS A 119 16.71 1.94 -11.06
N TYR A 120 15.77 2.83 -11.35
CA TYR A 120 15.30 3.08 -12.72
C TYR A 120 16.40 3.63 -13.62
N LEU A 121 17.20 4.57 -13.12
CA LEU A 121 18.35 5.14 -13.84
C LEU A 121 19.43 4.09 -14.14
N GLU A 122 19.75 3.20 -13.19
CA GLU A 122 20.75 2.14 -13.38
C GLU A 122 20.42 1.18 -14.53
N VAL A 123 19.14 0.95 -14.79
CA VAL A 123 18.67 0.02 -15.84
C VAL A 123 18.13 0.75 -17.07
N ASP A 124 18.36 2.05 -17.20
CA ASP A 124 17.89 2.93 -18.28
C ASP A 124 16.37 2.82 -18.54
N ARG A 125 15.57 2.75 -17.47
CA ARG A 125 14.10 2.66 -17.54
C ARG A 125 13.42 3.92 -17.02
N VAL A 126 12.28 4.26 -17.61
CA VAL A 126 11.43 5.38 -17.20
C VAL A 126 10.13 4.86 -16.58
N PRO A 127 9.81 5.23 -15.33
CA PRO A 127 8.55 4.87 -14.68
C PRO A 127 7.34 5.33 -15.49
N ARG A 128 6.26 4.54 -15.55
CA ARG A 128 5.04 4.88 -16.32
C ARG A 128 4.50 6.28 -16.07
N GLY A 129 4.60 6.77 -14.83
CA GLY A 129 4.10 8.10 -14.43
C GLY A 129 4.95 9.27 -14.92
N LEU A 130 6.20 9.03 -15.35
CA LEU A 130 7.13 10.05 -15.85
C LEU A 130 7.36 9.95 -17.36
N ARG A 131 6.81 8.95 -18.04
CA ARG A 131 6.92 8.81 -19.49
C ARG A 131 6.16 9.95 -20.18
N ILE A 132 6.88 10.74 -20.97
CA ILE A 132 6.28 11.76 -21.83
C ILE A 132 5.69 11.08 -23.07
N PHE A 133 4.39 11.25 -23.29
CA PHE A 133 3.65 10.71 -24.44
C PHE A 133 3.17 11.83 -25.35
N ILE A 134 4.10 12.65 -25.84
CA ILE A 134 3.82 13.70 -26.83
C ILE A 134 4.33 13.20 -28.17
N MET A 135 3.52 13.30 -29.23
CA MET A 135 3.97 12.94 -30.58
C MET A 135 4.63 14.16 -31.25
N PRO A 136 5.66 13.96 -32.06
CA PRO A 136 6.32 15.06 -32.78
C PRO A 136 5.41 15.63 -33.88
N THR A 137 4.71 14.76 -34.62
CA THR A 137 3.82 15.12 -35.73
C THR A 137 2.55 14.26 -35.68
N TYR A 138 1.42 14.78 -36.15
CA TYR A 138 0.14 14.05 -36.13
C TYR A 138 -0.13 13.26 -37.42
N ASP A 139 0.44 13.69 -38.55
CA ASP A 139 -0.09 13.34 -39.87
C ASP A 139 0.72 12.28 -40.61
N ASP A 140 2.02 12.11 -40.32
CA ASP A 140 2.85 11.09 -40.94
C ASP A 140 3.91 10.54 -39.95
N PRO A 141 3.71 9.33 -39.39
CA PRO A 141 4.63 8.73 -38.45
C PRO A 141 5.81 8.06 -39.18
N ASN A 142 6.80 8.85 -39.58
CA ASN A 142 8.10 8.29 -39.96
C ASN A 142 8.68 7.50 -38.77
N PRO A 143 8.93 6.18 -38.91
CA PRO A 143 9.40 5.33 -37.82
C PRO A 143 10.75 5.78 -37.24
N ASP A 144 11.64 6.34 -38.07
CA ASP A 144 12.94 6.82 -37.64
C ASP A 144 12.81 8.07 -36.77
N LEU A 145 11.96 9.02 -37.19
CA LEU A 145 11.65 10.21 -36.39
C LEU A 145 11.03 9.84 -35.04
N LEU A 146 10.10 8.87 -35.03
CA LEU A 146 9.48 8.41 -33.78
C LEU A 146 10.50 7.76 -32.83
N LYS A 147 11.47 7.04 -33.36
CA LYS A 147 12.55 6.43 -32.58
C LYS A 147 13.47 7.49 -31.96
N GLU A 148 13.90 8.48 -32.75
CA GLU A 148 14.71 9.61 -32.26
C GLU A 148 13.94 10.43 -31.21
N TRP A 149 12.66 10.69 -31.46
CA TRP A 149 11.80 11.43 -30.54
C TRP A 149 11.58 10.67 -29.22
N ALA A 150 11.38 9.35 -29.28
CA ALA A 150 11.29 8.51 -28.09
C ALA A 150 12.60 8.51 -27.28
N ALA A 151 13.75 8.53 -27.95
CA ALA A 151 15.05 8.66 -27.28
C ALA A 151 15.20 10.02 -26.58
N HIS A 152 14.79 11.12 -27.24
CA HIS A 152 14.79 12.46 -26.62
C HIS A 152 13.88 12.52 -25.39
N ASN A 153 12.66 11.98 -25.47
CA ASN A 153 11.74 11.91 -24.35
C ASN A 153 12.28 11.06 -23.19
N ALA A 154 12.95 9.95 -23.49
CA ALA A 154 13.60 9.12 -22.48
C ALA A 154 14.72 9.89 -21.77
N ALA A 155 15.59 10.59 -22.52
CA ALA A 155 16.66 11.42 -21.96
C ALA A 155 16.12 12.55 -21.07
N SER A 156 15.07 13.25 -21.51
CA SER A 156 14.40 14.29 -20.72
C SER A 156 13.77 13.72 -19.44
N SER A 157 13.10 12.57 -19.54
CA SER A 157 12.53 11.86 -18.39
C SER A 157 13.59 11.43 -17.37
N ALA A 158 14.75 10.98 -17.85
CA ALA A 158 15.90 10.67 -17.00
C ALA A 158 16.44 11.93 -16.29
N GLY A 159 16.52 13.06 -17.00
CA GLY A 159 16.84 14.36 -16.41
C GLY A 159 15.88 14.75 -15.28
N MET A 160 14.57 14.62 -15.50
CA MET A 160 13.56 14.85 -14.47
C MET A 160 13.73 13.93 -13.25
N MET A 161 14.04 12.64 -13.45
CA MET A 161 14.31 11.73 -12.34
C MET A 161 15.48 12.21 -11.47
N LYS A 162 16.58 12.67 -12.09
CA LYS A 162 17.74 13.23 -11.37
C LYS A 162 17.36 14.46 -10.53
N ILE A 163 16.54 15.36 -11.10
CA ILE A 163 16.03 16.55 -10.37
C ILE A 163 15.19 16.12 -9.17
N LEU A 164 14.28 15.14 -9.34
CA LEU A 164 13.44 14.62 -8.25
C LEU A 164 14.27 13.97 -7.15
N ILE A 165 15.29 13.18 -7.51
CA ILE A 165 16.22 12.57 -6.56
C ILE A 165 16.93 13.65 -5.74
N ASN A 166 17.51 14.66 -6.40
CA ASN A 166 18.22 15.75 -5.73
C ASN A 166 17.30 16.51 -4.75
N HIS A 167 16.09 16.87 -5.19
CA HIS A 167 15.11 17.52 -4.32
C HIS A 167 14.73 16.65 -3.11
N ALA A 168 14.48 15.36 -3.33
CA ALA A 168 14.14 14.44 -2.26
C ALA A 168 15.32 14.21 -1.28
N GLN A 169 16.56 14.28 -1.74
CA GLN A 169 17.76 14.23 -0.90
C GLN A 169 17.87 15.45 0.02
N ILE A 170 17.70 16.66 -0.53
CA ILE A 170 17.70 17.91 0.25
C ILE A 170 16.61 17.87 1.33
N GLU A 171 15.38 17.51 0.95
CA GLU A 171 14.28 17.38 1.93
C GLU A 171 14.61 16.34 3.01
N ARG A 172 15.22 15.20 2.62
CA ARG A 172 15.61 14.15 3.54
C ARG A 172 16.64 14.64 4.57
N GLU A 173 17.63 15.43 4.17
CA GLU A 173 18.62 16.01 5.08
C GLU A 173 17.95 16.89 6.16
N THR A 174 17.02 17.77 5.76
CA THR A 174 16.27 18.58 6.73
C THR A 174 15.42 17.76 7.69
N ILE A 175 14.92 16.59 7.26
CA ILE A 175 14.17 15.66 8.12
C ILE A 175 15.12 14.97 9.10
N ILE A 176 16.31 14.58 8.67
CA ILE A 176 17.32 13.93 9.53
C ILE A 176 17.74 14.86 10.67
N GLU A 177 17.94 16.15 10.39
CA GLU A 177 18.24 17.15 11.44
C GLU A 177 17.12 17.24 12.48
N LYS A 178 15.85 17.22 12.05
CA LYS A 178 14.69 17.21 12.96
C LYS A 178 14.63 15.93 13.79
N ILE A 179 14.89 14.77 13.18
CA ILE A 179 14.99 13.48 13.88
C ILE A 179 16.08 13.56 14.96
N TYR A 180 17.25 14.10 14.63
CA TYR A 180 18.36 14.24 15.56
C TYR A 180 17.99 15.12 16.76
N ASN A 181 17.38 16.28 16.52
CA ASN A 181 16.97 17.19 17.59
C ASN A 181 15.92 16.59 18.53
N ILE A 182 14.92 15.89 17.98
CA ILE A 182 13.90 15.20 18.79
C ILE A 182 14.49 14.02 19.56
N THR A 183 15.42 13.28 18.95
CA THR A 183 16.11 12.16 19.61
C THR A 183 16.89 12.65 20.83
N LYS A 184 17.60 13.79 20.72
CA LYS A 184 18.27 14.41 21.87
C LYS A 184 17.31 14.79 23.01
N GLN A 185 16.11 15.28 22.68
CA GLN A 185 15.09 15.59 23.69
C GLN A 185 14.60 14.32 24.40
N ILE A 186 14.46 13.21 23.67
CA ILE A 186 14.08 11.91 24.23
C ILE A 186 15.21 11.32 25.10
N GLU A 187 16.46 11.46 24.69
CA GLU A 187 17.63 10.98 25.46
C GLU A 187 17.79 11.68 26.81
N ALA A 188 17.33 12.92 26.93
CA ALA A 188 17.32 13.67 28.19
C ALA A 188 16.22 13.18 29.17
N PHE A 189 15.32 12.29 28.74
CA PHE A 189 14.23 11.79 29.58
C PHE A 189 14.76 10.79 30.63
N PRO A 190 14.37 10.91 31.91
CA PRO A 190 14.97 10.12 32.99
C PRO A 190 14.59 8.64 32.97
N ASP A 191 13.37 8.29 32.55
CA ASP A 191 12.91 6.90 32.53
C ASP A 191 13.33 6.17 31.23
N LYS A 192 14.53 5.58 31.29
CA LYS A 192 15.11 4.83 30.17
C LYS A 192 14.29 3.59 29.78
N LYS A 193 13.62 2.94 30.72
CA LYS A 193 12.81 1.73 30.44
C LYS A 193 11.58 2.07 29.62
N LEU A 194 10.91 3.17 29.99
CA LEU A 194 9.79 3.67 29.20
C LEU A 194 10.24 4.05 27.77
N VAL A 195 11.33 4.80 27.65
CA VAL A 195 11.92 5.21 26.35
C VAL A 195 12.22 4.00 25.47
N GLU A 196 12.86 2.97 26.02
CA GLU A 196 13.17 1.73 25.30
C GLU A 196 11.91 1.02 24.81
N SER A 197 10.88 0.90 25.66
CA SER A 197 9.61 0.26 25.30
C SER A 197 8.89 1.00 24.16
N LEU A 198 8.89 2.34 24.18
CA LEU A 198 8.27 3.18 23.15
C LEU A 198 9.04 3.10 21.84
N ASN A 199 10.37 3.08 21.91
CA ASN A 199 11.23 2.95 20.74
C ASN A 199 11.01 1.60 20.04
N ASN A 200 10.95 0.50 20.80
CA ASN A 200 10.69 -0.83 20.24
C ASN A 200 9.34 -0.89 19.52
N ALA A 201 8.28 -0.34 20.12
CA ALA A 201 6.95 -0.30 19.52
C ALA A 201 6.89 0.57 18.26
N MET A 202 7.63 1.68 18.24
CA MET A 202 7.76 2.55 17.06
C MET A 202 8.51 1.84 15.93
N GLU A 203 9.66 1.20 16.21
CA GLU A 203 10.46 0.50 15.20
C GLU A 203 9.69 -0.66 14.56
N GLU A 204 8.89 -1.40 15.33
CA GLU A 204 8.01 -2.45 14.79
C GLU A 204 7.00 -1.87 13.77
N ARG A 205 6.41 -0.71 14.07
CA ARG A 205 5.48 -0.03 13.14
C ARG A 205 6.19 0.51 11.91
N LEU A 206 7.39 1.08 12.06
CA LEU A 206 8.19 1.56 10.94
C LEU A 206 8.61 0.42 10.00
N ALA A 207 8.97 -0.75 10.54
CA ALA A 207 9.30 -1.94 9.76
C ALA A 207 8.12 -2.40 8.88
N LYS A 208 6.89 -2.41 9.43
CA LYS A 208 5.67 -2.74 8.65
C LYS A 208 5.42 -1.74 7.52
N ILE A 209 5.62 -0.45 7.80
CA ILE A 209 5.48 0.61 6.78
C ILE A 209 6.55 0.44 5.68
N GLU A 210 7.78 0.13 6.05
CA GLU A 210 8.88 -0.13 5.12
C GLU A 210 8.54 -1.28 4.17
N GLU A 211 8.11 -2.42 4.72
CA GLU A 211 7.70 -3.60 3.92
C GLU A 211 6.60 -3.24 2.91
N GLU A 212 5.58 -2.49 3.33
CA GLU A 212 4.53 -2.02 2.43
C GLU A 212 5.07 -1.13 1.29
N ILE A 213 6.01 -0.23 1.60
CA ILE A 213 6.63 0.66 0.61
C ILE A 213 7.41 -0.19 -0.39
N ILE A 214 8.24 -1.12 0.08
CA ILE A 214 9.01 -2.05 -0.75
C ILE A 214 8.08 -2.82 -1.69
N LEU A 215 7.04 -3.46 -1.16
CA LEU A 215 6.08 -4.23 -1.98
C LEU A 215 5.37 -3.36 -3.03
N LYS A 216 5.03 -2.12 -2.70
CA LYS A 216 4.42 -1.18 -3.67
C LYS A 216 5.41 -0.77 -4.74
N LYS A 217 6.66 -0.45 -4.39
CA LYS A 217 7.71 -0.02 -5.32
C LYS A 217 8.17 -1.18 -6.22
N SER A 218 8.39 -2.36 -5.66
CA SER A 218 8.73 -3.59 -6.39
C SER A 218 7.66 -3.95 -7.42
N ARG A 219 6.38 -3.95 -7.05
CA ARG A 219 5.28 -4.21 -8.01
C ARG A 219 5.25 -3.19 -9.16
N LYS A 220 5.50 -1.91 -8.88
CA LYS A 220 5.58 -0.88 -9.93
C LYS A 220 6.78 -1.13 -10.84
N PHE A 221 7.94 -1.44 -10.27
CA PHE A 221 9.16 -1.73 -11.04
C PHE A 221 9.00 -2.96 -11.95
N HIS A 222 8.44 -4.06 -11.45
CA HIS A 222 8.16 -5.25 -12.27
C HIS A 222 7.18 -4.97 -13.40
N ARG A 223 6.09 -4.26 -13.09
CA ARG A 223 5.09 -3.86 -14.09
C ARG A 223 5.71 -2.97 -15.18
N ASP A 224 6.61 -2.08 -14.80
CA ASP A 224 7.25 -1.16 -15.74
C ASP A 224 8.35 -1.90 -16.53
N THR A 225 9.08 -2.83 -15.91
CA THR A 225 10.03 -3.77 -16.54
C THR A 225 9.37 -4.60 -17.64
N PHE A 226 8.19 -5.15 -17.35
CA PHE A 226 7.42 -5.92 -18.31
C PHE A 226 7.04 -5.10 -19.56
N ASP A 227 6.80 -3.79 -19.43
CA ASP A 227 6.56 -2.95 -20.62
C ASP A 227 7.79 -2.86 -21.52
N TYR A 228 8.99 -2.81 -20.92
CA TYR A 228 10.25 -2.75 -21.67
C TYR A 228 10.51 -4.08 -22.38
N GLU A 229 10.32 -5.19 -21.68
CA GLU A 229 10.49 -6.55 -22.25
C GLU A 229 9.50 -6.82 -23.39
N THR A 230 8.28 -6.30 -23.29
CA THR A 230 7.25 -6.47 -24.33
C THR A 230 7.23 -5.38 -25.40
N GLY A 231 8.14 -4.39 -25.33
CA GLY A 231 8.16 -3.25 -26.26
C GLY A 231 6.95 -2.32 -26.17
N GLN A 232 6.18 -2.35 -25.06
CA GLN A 232 4.95 -1.59 -24.88
C GLN A 232 5.16 -0.14 -24.38
N ILE A 233 6.40 0.30 -24.19
CA ILE A 233 6.75 1.59 -23.57
C ILE A 233 6.10 2.78 -24.29
N TYR A 234 6.21 2.81 -25.62
CA TYR A 234 5.75 3.90 -26.51
C TYR A 234 4.78 3.38 -27.56
N THR A 235 3.82 2.57 -27.16
CA THR A 235 2.76 2.12 -28.07
C THR A 235 1.76 3.24 -28.35
N PHE A 236 2.12 4.16 -29.26
CA PHE A 236 1.26 5.25 -29.74
C PHE A 236 -0.07 4.72 -30.33
N ALA A 237 -0.03 3.52 -30.93
CA ALA A 237 -1.15 2.88 -31.62
C ALA A 237 -2.41 2.70 -30.76
N ARG A 238 -2.27 2.21 -29.51
CA ARG A 238 -3.46 1.89 -28.67
C ARG A 238 -4.26 3.12 -28.25
N LYS A 239 -3.60 4.27 -28.05
CA LYS A 239 -4.31 5.51 -27.73
C LYS A 239 -4.98 6.09 -28.97
N PHE A 240 -4.36 6.00 -30.15
CA PHE A 240 -4.96 6.48 -31.40
C PHE A 240 -6.27 5.77 -31.70
N ASP A 241 -6.31 4.45 -31.57
CA ASP A 241 -7.53 3.67 -31.82
C ASP A 241 -8.63 4.01 -30.82
N TYR A 242 -8.27 4.18 -29.54
CA TYR A 242 -9.24 4.58 -28.51
C TYR A 242 -9.78 6.00 -28.75
N TRP A 243 -8.92 6.99 -29.02
CA TRP A 243 -9.33 8.37 -29.28
C TRP A 243 -10.11 8.52 -30.59
N ARG A 244 -9.71 7.80 -31.66
CA ARG A 244 -10.42 7.77 -32.94
C ARG A 244 -11.78 7.09 -32.81
N GLN A 245 -11.89 6.00 -32.05
CA GLN A 245 -13.17 5.34 -31.74
C GLN A 245 -14.08 6.20 -30.85
N GLN A 246 -13.52 6.98 -29.92
CA GLN A 246 -14.30 7.90 -29.07
C GLN A 246 -14.88 9.07 -29.89
N LYS A 247 -14.07 9.71 -30.75
CA LYS A 247 -14.57 10.80 -31.61
C LYS A 247 -15.64 10.33 -32.61
N GLY A 248 -15.60 9.08 -33.08
CA GLY A 248 -16.66 8.50 -33.90
C GLY A 248 -17.96 8.16 -33.14
N LYS A 249 -17.92 8.03 -31.81
CA LYS A 249 -19.08 7.70 -30.97
C LYS A 249 -19.74 8.92 -30.31
N GLU A 250 -19.03 10.05 -30.23
CA GLU A 250 -19.60 11.29 -29.67
C GLU A 250 -20.66 11.94 -30.58
N SER A 251 -20.63 11.71 -31.89
CA SER A 251 -21.68 12.15 -32.83
C SER A 251 -22.99 11.38 -32.64
N VAL A 252 -22.95 10.10 -32.28
CA VAL A 252 -24.15 9.29 -32.03
C VAL A 252 -24.68 9.49 -30.60
N SER A 253 -23.80 9.64 -29.60
CA SER A 253 -24.28 9.80 -28.20
C SER A 253 -24.89 11.16 -27.91
N LYS A 254 -24.56 12.23 -28.66
CA LYS A 254 -25.21 13.54 -28.49
C LYS A 254 -26.70 13.52 -28.86
N ILE A 255 -27.13 12.65 -29.78
CA ILE A 255 -28.55 12.51 -30.15
C ILE A 255 -29.34 11.84 -29.01
N TYR A 256 -28.75 10.87 -28.30
CA TYR A 256 -29.41 10.19 -27.17
C TYR A 256 -29.18 10.84 -25.80
N ARG A 257 -28.32 11.87 -25.69
CA ARG A 257 -27.98 12.52 -24.40
C ARG A 257 -28.87 13.72 -24.07
N THR A 258 -29.59 14.28 -25.05
CA THR A 258 -30.55 15.37 -24.79
C THR A 258 -31.81 14.84 -24.10
N GLU A 259 -32.15 13.56 -24.26
CA GLU A 259 -33.33 12.96 -23.62
C GLU A 259 -33.06 12.34 -22.24
N ARG A 260 -31.78 12.11 -21.86
CA ARG A 260 -31.42 11.50 -20.55
C ARG A 260 -30.87 12.47 -19.49
N LYS A 261 -30.80 13.78 -19.78
CA LYS A 261 -30.26 14.78 -18.84
C LYS A 261 -31.17 15.12 -17.65
N THR A 262 -32.37 14.56 -17.54
CA THR A 262 -33.27 14.79 -16.40
C THR A 262 -33.19 13.75 -15.28
N TYR A 263 -32.42 12.66 -15.42
CA TYR A 263 -32.47 11.56 -14.42
C TYR A 263 -31.15 11.13 -13.77
N ASN A 264 -29.98 11.70 -14.10
CA ASN A 264 -28.69 11.17 -13.62
C ASN A 264 -27.66 12.22 -13.13
N VAL A 265 -28.11 13.31 -12.50
CA VAL A 265 -27.21 14.32 -11.89
C VAL A 265 -26.88 14.03 -10.41
N GLY A 266 -27.40 12.96 -9.79
CA GLY A 266 -27.15 12.71 -8.37
C GLY A 266 -26.74 11.28 -8.06
N MET A 267 -25.44 10.98 -7.98
CA MET A 267 -24.96 9.87 -7.13
C MET A 267 -23.44 9.92 -6.90
N ARG A 268 -22.98 10.99 -6.25
CA ARG A 268 -21.94 10.84 -5.22
C ARG A 268 -22.62 11.21 -3.91
N SER A 269 -23.27 10.22 -3.31
CA SER A 269 -23.90 10.39 -2.01
C SER A 269 -22.81 10.75 -1.01
N THR A 270 -22.79 12.00 -0.54
CA THR A 270 -21.95 12.36 0.60
C THR A 270 -22.40 11.53 1.81
N LYS A 271 -21.50 11.29 2.77
CA LYS A 271 -21.83 10.57 4.03
C LYS A 271 -23.13 11.11 4.65
N LEU A 272 -23.32 12.43 4.60
CA LEU A 272 -24.52 13.14 5.05
C LEU A 272 -25.83 12.66 4.37
N GLN A 273 -25.80 12.33 3.08
CA GLN A 273 -26.98 11.82 2.36
C GLN A 273 -27.30 10.37 2.74
N VAL A 274 -26.27 9.54 2.97
CA VAL A 274 -26.44 8.17 3.48
C VAL A 274 -27.07 8.22 4.86
N ASP A 275 -26.55 9.06 5.76
CA ASP A 275 -27.06 9.21 7.13
C ASP A 275 -28.52 9.69 7.13
N LYS A 276 -28.87 10.68 6.27
CA LYS A 276 -30.26 11.13 6.11
C LYS A 276 -31.20 10.01 5.65
N ARG A 277 -30.76 9.17 4.71
CA ARG A 277 -31.56 8.05 4.20
C ARG A 277 -31.75 6.96 5.25
N ILE A 278 -30.72 6.67 6.03
CA ILE A 278 -30.81 5.72 7.15
C ILE A 278 -31.79 6.23 8.21
N LEU A 279 -31.72 7.51 8.57
CA LEU A 279 -32.67 8.12 9.49
C LEU A 279 -34.12 8.08 8.98
N GLN A 280 -34.35 8.22 7.67
CA GLN A 280 -35.68 8.06 7.07
C GLN A 280 -36.18 6.61 7.21
N HIS A 281 -35.34 5.63 6.93
CA HIS A 281 -35.71 4.21 7.11
C HIS A 281 -36.01 3.88 8.57
N LEU A 282 -35.22 4.39 9.51
CA LEU A 282 -35.45 4.24 10.95
C LEU A 282 -36.80 4.82 11.37
N ARG A 283 -37.13 6.04 10.92
CA ARG A 283 -38.44 6.67 11.20
C ARG A 283 -39.59 5.85 10.62
N ALA A 284 -39.45 5.35 9.40
CA ALA A 284 -40.47 4.51 8.77
C ALA A 284 -40.69 3.20 9.55
N ILE A 285 -39.62 2.56 10.05
CA ILE A 285 -39.71 1.38 10.91
C ILE A 285 -40.45 1.71 12.21
N VAL A 286 -40.09 2.81 12.88
CA VAL A 286 -40.73 3.19 14.16
C VAL A 286 -42.22 3.50 13.95
N ASN A 287 -42.57 4.17 12.86
CA ASN A 287 -43.94 4.59 12.57
C ASN A 287 -44.83 3.49 11.94
N LYS A 288 -44.27 2.30 11.67
CA LYS A 288 -44.97 1.24 10.92
C LYS A 288 -45.44 1.67 9.54
N ASP A 289 -44.64 2.50 8.87
CA ASP A 289 -44.94 2.94 7.51
C ASP A 289 -44.52 1.88 6.50
N GLU A 290 -45.46 1.02 6.13
CA GLU A 290 -45.26 -0.07 5.16
C GLU A 290 -45.00 0.43 3.72
N SER A 291 -45.07 1.73 3.44
CA SER A 291 -44.68 2.29 2.14
C SER A 291 -43.17 2.18 1.88
N TYR A 292 -42.36 2.10 2.95
CA TYR A 292 -40.92 1.86 2.86
C TYR A 292 -40.61 0.35 2.90
N PRO A 293 -39.95 -0.22 1.86
CA PRO A 293 -39.66 -1.65 1.80
C PRO A 293 -38.88 -2.19 3.01
N VAL A 294 -37.94 -1.38 3.54
CA VAL A 294 -37.14 -1.73 4.72
C VAL A 294 -38.02 -1.83 5.98
N ALA A 295 -38.97 -0.91 6.16
CA ALA A 295 -39.87 -0.91 7.31
C ALA A 295 -40.81 -2.12 7.28
N ARG A 296 -41.38 -2.40 6.10
CA ARG A 296 -42.22 -3.59 5.88
C ARG A 296 -41.46 -4.88 6.22
N HIS A 297 -40.24 -5.03 5.70
CA HIS A 297 -39.41 -6.20 5.96
C HIS A 297 -39.11 -6.38 7.46
N VAL A 298 -38.73 -5.32 8.16
CA VAL A 298 -38.48 -5.42 9.62
C VAL A 298 -39.74 -5.85 10.37
N HIS A 299 -40.91 -5.36 9.97
CA HIS A 299 -42.16 -5.66 10.67
C HIS A 299 -42.60 -7.09 10.45
N GLU A 300 -42.46 -7.58 9.22
CA GLU A 300 -42.76 -8.95 8.84
C GLU A 300 -41.85 -9.97 9.55
N PHE A 301 -40.54 -9.70 9.63
CA PHE A 301 -39.57 -10.70 10.10
C PHE A 301 -39.16 -10.53 11.57
N HIS A 302 -39.26 -9.33 12.13
CA HIS A 302 -38.78 -9.03 13.49
C HIS A 302 -39.87 -8.47 14.41
N GLY A 303 -41.13 -8.49 13.98
CA GLY A 303 -42.26 -7.98 14.77
C GLY A 303 -42.14 -6.49 15.10
N GLY A 304 -41.32 -5.75 14.35
CA GLY A 304 -41.06 -4.32 14.56
C GLY A 304 -40.18 -3.97 15.76
N ARG A 305 -39.56 -4.93 16.45
CA ARG A 305 -38.53 -4.64 17.46
C ARG A 305 -37.15 -4.61 16.82
N ILE A 306 -36.49 -3.46 16.91
CA ILE A 306 -35.05 -3.34 16.64
C ILE A 306 -34.38 -2.79 17.90
N GLU A 307 -33.39 -3.51 18.42
CA GLU A 307 -32.63 -3.10 19.61
C GLU A 307 -31.37 -2.30 19.24
N ASP A 308 -30.68 -2.66 18.15
CA ASP A 308 -29.49 -1.97 17.67
C ASP A 308 -29.37 -2.08 16.14
N ILE A 309 -28.93 -1.01 15.47
CA ILE A 309 -28.61 -1.03 14.03
C ILE A 309 -27.17 -0.59 13.84
N LYS A 310 -26.34 -1.53 13.40
CA LYS A 310 -24.99 -1.25 12.93
C LYS A 310 -24.99 -1.18 11.42
N TYR A 311 -24.57 -0.03 10.89
CA TYR A 311 -24.29 0.11 9.47
C TYR A 311 -22.82 0.45 9.26
N SER A 312 -22.22 -0.12 8.23
CA SER A 312 -20.89 0.24 7.76
C SER A 312 -21.01 0.76 6.34
N VAL A 313 -20.49 1.96 6.09
CA VAL A 313 -20.33 2.47 4.73
C VAL A 313 -19.09 1.81 4.14
N THR A 314 -19.27 0.85 3.25
CA THR A 314 -18.17 0.37 2.41
C THR A 314 -17.88 1.46 1.38
N ASP A 315 -16.76 2.16 1.56
CA ASP A 315 -16.27 3.14 0.59
C ASP A 315 -16.27 2.50 -0.80
N GLY A 316 -16.92 3.19 -1.74
CA GLY A 316 -17.42 2.63 -2.99
C GLY A 316 -16.48 1.61 -3.63
N ILE A 317 -17.06 0.47 -4.02
CA ILE A 317 -16.41 -0.56 -4.83
C ILE A 317 -15.90 0.15 -6.09
N ARG A 318 -14.60 0.45 -6.11
CA ARG A 318 -13.94 0.86 -7.35
C ARG A 318 -14.10 -0.33 -8.29
N LYS A 319 -14.75 -0.09 -9.43
CA LYS A 319 -14.75 -1.04 -10.55
C LYS A 319 -13.33 -1.11 -11.10
N ASP A 320 -12.49 -1.83 -10.40
CA ASP A 320 -11.21 -2.27 -10.94
C ASP A 320 -11.53 -3.35 -11.98
N ILE A 321 -10.70 -3.47 -13.01
CA ILE A 321 -10.91 -4.31 -14.20
C ILE A 321 -11.03 -5.82 -13.86
N ARG A 322 -10.84 -6.21 -12.59
CA ARG A 322 -10.97 -7.58 -12.06
C ARG A 322 -12.12 -7.72 -11.03
N GLY A 323 -13.28 -7.15 -11.34
CA GLY A 323 -14.45 -7.11 -10.44
C GLY A 323 -15.07 -8.47 -10.07
N GLY A 324 -14.65 -9.60 -10.67
CA GLY A 324 -15.28 -10.90 -10.43
C GLY A 324 -14.96 -11.54 -9.07
N ASP A 325 -13.71 -11.46 -8.60
CA ASP A 325 -13.27 -12.26 -7.44
C ASP A 325 -13.62 -11.62 -6.10
N ARG A 326 -13.64 -10.27 -6.05
CA ARG A 326 -13.99 -9.56 -4.83
C ARG A 326 -15.50 -9.52 -4.57
N GLU A 327 -16.31 -9.45 -5.64
CA GLU A 327 -17.76 -9.59 -5.54
C GLU A 327 -18.16 -11.03 -5.13
N LYS A 328 -17.48 -12.05 -5.66
CA LYS A 328 -17.66 -13.44 -5.20
C LYS A 328 -17.33 -13.62 -3.72
N ASN A 329 -16.23 -13.03 -3.25
CA ASN A 329 -15.85 -13.13 -1.84
C ASN A 329 -16.81 -12.36 -0.91
N LEU A 330 -17.38 -11.24 -1.37
CA LEU A 330 -18.41 -10.51 -0.61
C LEU A 330 -19.75 -11.25 -0.58
N ARG A 331 -20.20 -11.83 -1.70
CA ARG A 331 -21.41 -12.68 -1.70
C ARG A 331 -21.24 -13.92 -0.82
N LYS A 332 -20.02 -14.45 -0.72
CA LYS A 332 -19.68 -15.56 0.17
C LYS A 332 -19.73 -15.14 1.64
N LEU A 333 -19.22 -13.96 1.97
CA LEU A 333 -19.34 -13.37 3.31
C LEU A 333 -20.79 -13.02 3.67
N GLU A 334 -21.59 -12.50 2.73
CA GLU A 334 -23.02 -12.25 2.93
C GLU A 334 -23.78 -13.57 3.14
N SER A 335 -23.49 -14.63 2.37
CA SER A 335 -24.11 -15.93 2.64
C SER A 335 -23.71 -16.51 4.00
N ASP A 336 -22.49 -16.24 4.48
CA ASP A 336 -22.03 -16.77 5.77
C ASP A 336 -22.58 -15.99 6.98
N ILE A 337 -23.01 -14.73 6.80
CA ILE A 337 -23.57 -13.88 7.86
C ILE A 337 -25.09 -14.07 8.03
N TYR A 338 -25.81 -14.39 6.96
CA TYR A 338 -27.29 -14.46 6.99
C TYR A 338 -27.89 -15.87 7.21
N TRP A 339 -27.07 -16.91 7.41
CA TRP A 339 -27.54 -18.30 7.61
C TRP A 339 -27.12 -18.92 8.96
N HIS A 340 -26.94 -18.09 9.98
CA HIS A 340 -26.88 -18.47 11.40
C HIS A 340 -27.79 -17.54 12.20
#